data_AF-A0A8C9W2M0-F1
#
_entry.id   AF-A0A8C9W2M0-F1
#
_cell.length_a   1.000
_cell.length_b   1.000
_cell.length_c   1.000
_cell.angle_alpha   90.00
_cell.angle_beta   90.00
_cell.angle_gamma   90.00
#
_symmetry.space_group_name_H-M   'P 1'
#
loop_
_entity.id
_entity.type
_entity.pdbx_description
1 polymer ?
#
loop_
_entity_poly.entity_id
_entity_poly.type
_entity_poly.pdbx_seq_one_letter_code
_entity_poly.pdbx_strand_id
1 'polypeptide(L)'
;MLHNGDSDQKKPDSDSPSPSGEEEPEKKGTDVSNSATLTHSRTDCPSATHFALPVLPKLEFKRNAVTDDYKITSQVLGLGINGKVLQCYDKKTGVKCALKILYDSPKARREVELHCHASGGPYIVQILNLYENMHHGKKCLLIIMECMEGGELFSRIQARGDQAFTEREAAQIMRDIGTAIDYLHDMNIAHRDVKPENLLYTSSNSNGVLKLTDFGFAKETTLHNPLQTPCYTPYYVAPEVLGPEKYDKSCDMWSLGVIMYILLCGFPPFYSNTGQAISPGMKRRIRMGQYEYPNPEWADVSEEAKQLINQLLKTDPNERMTITQFMNHPWINQSMAVPPTPLHTTRVLTEDRELWDDVKEEMTSALATMRVDYDQVKIKDLDTSSNPLLNKRRKKAAARGKSGSPVCNNQ
;
A
#
# COMPACT_ATOMS: atom_id res chain seq x y z
N MET A 1 -5.45 62.14 1.91
CA MET A 1 -5.12 63.31 2.73
C MET A 1 -6.06 63.29 3.93
N LEU A 2 -5.52 63.02 5.13
CA LEU A 2 -5.61 63.84 6.36
C LEU A 2 -6.94 64.64 6.55
N HIS A 3 -7.70 64.57 7.65
CA HIS A 3 -7.28 64.61 9.07
C HIS A 3 -8.40 64.23 10.08
N ASN A 4 -7.95 63.78 11.26
CA ASN A 4 -8.53 63.43 12.56
C ASN A 4 -9.62 64.32 13.22
N GLY A 5 -10.28 63.78 14.26
CA GLY A 5 -10.90 64.60 15.33
C GLY A 5 -11.76 63.92 16.41
N ASP A 6 -11.14 63.07 17.26
CA ASP A 6 -11.21 63.04 18.74
C ASP A 6 -12.43 62.64 19.62
N SER A 7 -12.04 62.05 20.77
CA SER A 7 -12.68 61.96 22.12
C SER A 7 -13.91 61.07 22.39
N ASP A 8 -13.80 60.06 23.28
CA ASP A 8 -14.05 60.25 24.73
C ASP A 8 -13.72 59.01 25.62
N GLN A 9 -13.48 59.28 26.91
CA GLN A 9 -12.87 58.42 27.95
C GLN A 9 -13.85 57.71 28.92
N LYS A 10 -13.29 56.77 29.72
CA LYS A 10 -13.57 56.35 31.13
C LYS A 10 -14.42 55.08 31.46
N LYS A 11 -13.70 54.02 31.92
CA LYS A 11 -13.67 53.29 33.25
C LYS A 11 -14.95 53.13 34.12
N PRO A 12 -15.04 52.22 35.14
CA PRO A 12 -13.96 51.47 35.86
C PRO A 12 -14.24 49.99 36.28
N ASP A 13 -13.21 49.39 36.89
CA ASP A 13 -13.16 48.14 37.69
C ASP A 13 -13.91 48.18 39.04
N SER A 14 -14.26 47.02 39.63
CA SER A 14 -13.69 46.53 40.93
C SER A 14 -14.53 45.44 41.65
N ASP A 15 -13.80 44.42 42.11
CA ASP A 15 -13.79 43.76 43.43
C ASP A 15 -14.88 42.81 43.99
N SER A 16 -14.34 41.65 44.40
CA SER A 16 -14.78 40.57 45.30
C SER A 16 -15.31 41.04 46.68
N PRO A 17 -15.97 40.18 47.49
CA PRO A 17 -15.22 39.30 48.42
C PRO A 17 -15.91 37.96 48.83
N SER A 18 -15.12 37.03 49.40
CA SER A 18 -15.54 35.89 50.27
C SER A 18 -15.70 36.37 51.74
N PRO A 19 -16.28 35.63 52.74
CA PRO A 19 -15.64 34.43 53.34
C PRO A 19 -16.54 33.37 54.07
N SER A 20 -15.91 32.22 54.38
CA SER A 20 -15.93 31.36 55.61
C SER A 20 -17.19 30.66 56.20
N GLY A 21 -17.08 29.34 56.44
CA GLY A 21 -16.96 28.77 57.81
C GLY A 21 -17.91 27.64 58.28
N GLU A 22 -17.29 26.55 58.82
CA GLU A 22 -17.77 25.60 59.89
C GLU A 22 -18.73 24.44 59.52
N GLU A 23 -18.71 23.21 60.08
CA GLU A 23 -17.85 22.39 60.98
C GLU A 23 -18.39 20.92 60.97
N GLU A 24 -17.60 19.93 61.39
CA GLU A 24 -17.94 18.48 61.53
C GLU A 24 -18.92 18.15 62.70
N PRO A 25 -19.33 16.86 62.88
CA PRO A 25 -18.62 16.03 63.88
C PRO A 25 -18.49 14.51 63.58
N GLU A 26 -17.44 13.91 64.15
CA GLU A 26 -17.17 12.47 64.34
C GLU A 26 -18.13 11.75 65.32
N LYS A 27 -18.30 10.43 65.16
CA LYS A 27 -18.46 9.47 66.28
C LYS A 27 -17.87 8.08 65.96
N LYS A 28 -17.13 7.56 66.95
CA LYS A 28 -16.39 6.27 67.03
C LYS A 28 -17.29 5.04 67.27
N GLY A 29 -16.80 3.84 66.91
CA GLY A 29 -17.14 2.60 67.62
C GLY A 29 -16.85 1.24 66.94
N THR A 30 -15.73 0.63 67.35
CA THR A 30 -15.47 -0.82 67.61
C THR A 30 -15.22 -1.85 66.49
N ASP A 31 -14.14 -2.62 66.73
CA ASP A 31 -13.65 -3.86 66.10
C ASP A 31 -14.70 -4.95 65.83
N VAL A 32 -14.43 -5.82 64.83
CA VAL A 32 -14.36 -7.29 64.98
C VAL A 32 -13.83 -7.93 63.67
N SER A 33 -13.00 -8.95 63.86
CA SER A 33 -12.31 -9.84 62.93
C SER A 33 -13.17 -10.68 61.96
N ASN A 34 -12.46 -11.20 60.94
CA ASN A 34 -12.67 -12.45 60.17
C ASN A 34 -13.37 -12.42 58.81
N SER A 35 -12.52 -12.59 57.78
CA SER A 35 -12.67 -13.38 56.55
C SER A 35 -13.98 -14.16 56.34
N ALA A 36 -14.72 -13.82 55.27
CA ALA A 36 -15.46 -14.76 54.43
C ALA A 36 -15.96 -14.10 53.12
N THR A 37 -15.45 -14.62 52.00
CA THR A 37 -16.11 -14.92 50.71
C THR A 37 -17.25 -14.06 50.12
N LEU A 38 -16.96 -13.63 48.88
CA LEU A 38 -17.78 -13.66 47.64
C LEU A 38 -18.78 -12.53 47.29
N THR A 39 -18.47 -11.95 46.13
CA THR A 39 -19.33 -11.38 45.06
C THR A 39 -19.96 -9.99 45.25
N HIS A 40 -19.52 -9.01 44.45
CA HIS A 40 -20.34 -8.46 43.36
C HIS A 40 -19.57 -7.48 42.44
N SER A 41 -19.68 -7.78 41.15
CA SER A 41 -19.86 -6.89 39.99
C SER A 41 -19.08 -5.57 39.92
N ARG A 42 -18.07 -5.54 39.04
CA ARG A 42 -17.67 -4.33 38.32
C ARG A 42 -18.21 -4.38 36.90
N THR A 43 -18.86 -3.28 36.54
CA THR A 43 -19.42 -2.93 35.24
C THR A 43 -18.35 -2.86 34.15
N ASP A 44 -18.52 -3.66 33.09
CA ASP A 44 -17.74 -3.62 31.86
C ASP A 44 -18.15 -2.45 30.96
N CYS A 45 -17.16 -1.71 30.46
CA CYS A 45 -17.27 -0.87 29.27
C CYS A 45 -17.04 -1.74 28.02
N PRO A 46 -17.76 -1.55 26.90
CA PRO A 46 -17.62 -2.42 25.74
C PRO A 46 -16.33 -2.07 24.98
N SER A 47 -15.36 -2.98 25.06
CA SER A 47 -14.15 -3.01 24.25
C SER A 47 -14.49 -3.27 22.78
N ALA A 48 -13.64 -2.74 21.90
CA ALA A 48 -13.69 -2.85 20.46
C ALA A 48 -14.09 -4.25 19.96
N THR A 49 -15.10 -4.30 19.11
CA THR A 49 -15.50 -5.49 18.36
C THR A 49 -14.36 -5.88 17.42
N HIS A 50 -13.48 -6.78 17.88
CA HIS A 50 -12.66 -7.59 17.00
C HIS A 50 -13.60 -8.34 16.05
N PHE A 51 -13.55 -8.03 14.76
CA PHE A 51 -14.16 -8.86 13.74
C PHE A 51 -13.49 -10.23 13.78
N ALA A 52 -14.18 -11.24 14.35
CA ALA A 52 -13.80 -12.62 14.16
C ALA A 52 -14.02 -12.95 12.68
N LEU A 53 -12.93 -13.03 11.91
CA LEU A 53 -12.99 -13.42 10.50
C LEU A 53 -13.62 -14.82 10.40
N PRO A 54 -14.63 -15.03 9.54
CA PRO A 54 -15.12 -16.37 9.25
C PRO A 54 -13.97 -17.21 8.72
N VAL A 55 -13.72 -18.38 9.32
CA VAL A 55 -12.77 -19.34 8.78
C VAL A 55 -13.34 -19.85 7.45
N LEU A 56 -13.00 -19.19 6.34
CA LEU A 56 -13.32 -19.72 5.03
C LEU A 56 -12.63 -21.08 4.87
N PRO A 57 -13.32 -22.09 4.30
CA PRO A 57 -12.70 -23.38 4.03
C PRO A 57 -11.44 -23.16 3.21
N LYS A 58 -10.34 -23.78 3.64
CA LYS A 58 -9.04 -23.67 2.97
C LYS A 58 -9.21 -24.08 1.51
N LEU A 59 -8.92 -23.17 0.59
CA LEU A 59 -8.98 -23.43 -0.85
C LEU A 59 -7.95 -24.51 -1.20
N GLU A 60 -8.43 -25.69 -1.60
CA GLU A 60 -7.58 -26.79 -2.05
C GLU A 60 -7.48 -26.84 -3.58
N PHE A 61 -6.34 -27.30 -4.07
CA PHE A 61 -6.13 -27.52 -5.49
C PHE A 61 -6.94 -28.72 -5.98
N LYS A 62 -7.84 -28.47 -6.92
CA LYS A 62 -8.51 -29.51 -7.69
C LYS A 62 -7.57 -30.07 -8.76
N ARG A 63 -7.66 -31.38 -9.03
CA ARG A 63 -6.81 -32.09 -10.00
C ARG A 63 -7.54 -32.54 -11.26
N ASN A 64 -8.88 -32.46 -11.29
CA ASN A 64 -9.64 -32.63 -12.52
C ASN A 64 -9.33 -31.48 -13.49
N ALA A 65 -9.70 -31.64 -14.77
CA ALA A 65 -9.46 -30.57 -15.72
C ALA A 65 -10.34 -29.37 -15.39
N VAL A 66 -9.78 -28.17 -15.38
CA VAL A 66 -10.54 -26.92 -15.18
C VAL A 66 -11.68 -26.82 -16.20
N THR A 67 -11.49 -27.39 -17.39
CA THR A 67 -12.47 -27.44 -18.48
C THR A 67 -13.64 -28.35 -18.18
N ASP A 68 -13.59 -29.19 -17.14
CA ASP A 68 -14.72 -30.00 -16.70
C ASP A 68 -15.77 -29.11 -16.04
N ASP A 69 -15.33 -28.17 -15.20
CA ASP A 69 -16.17 -27.28 -14.39
C ASP A 69 -16.43 -25.92 -15.06
N TYR A 70 -15.49 -25.41 -15.87
CA TYR A 70 -15.55 -24.08 -16.46
C TYR A 70 -15.46 -24.12 -17.98
N LYS A 71 -16.21 -23.23 -18.65
CA LYS A 71 -16.05 -22.93 -20.07
C LYS A 71 -15.06 -21.77 -20.23
N ILE A 72 -13.84 -22.08 -20.67
CA ILE A 72 -12.78 -21.09 -20.91
C ILE A 72 -12.99 -20.47 -22.29
N THR A 73 -12.91 -19.15 -22.38
CA THR A 73 -13.00 -18.41 -23.65
C THR A 73 -11.62 -17.93 -24.12
N SER A 74 -11.51 -17.55 -25.39
CA SER A 74 -10.29 -16.94 -25.94
C SER A 74 -10.12 -15.46 -25.57
N GLN A 75 -11.15 -14.84 -24.99
CA GLN A 75 -11.13 -13.43 -24.61
C GLN A 75 -10.14 -13.20 -23.46
N VAL A 76 -9.18 -12.31 -23.72
CA VAL A 76 -8.18 -11.88 -22.75
C VAL A 76 -8.76 -10.73 -21.95
N LEU A 77 -8.76 -10.87 -20.62
CA LEU A 77 -9.18 -9.80 -19.72
C LEU A 77 -8.00 -8.92 -19.28
N GLY A 78 -6.80 -9.49 -19.23
CA GLY A 78 -5.59 -8.77 -18.87
C GLY A 78 -4.32 -9.60 -19.08
N LEU A 79 -3.19 -8.91 -19.12
CA LEU A 79 -1.85 -9.49 -19.13
C LEU A 79 -1.19 -9.14 -17.80
N GLY A 80 -1.26 -10.06 -16.83
CA GLY A 80 -0.53 -9.91 -15.57
C GLY A 80 0.95 -10.23 -15.76
N ILE A 81 1.77 -9.80 -14.81
CA ILE A 81 3.23 -9.95 -14.90
C ILE A 81 3.68 -11.42 -14.90
N ASN A 82 2.95 -12.29 -14.19
CA ASN A 82 3.25 -13.72 -14.12
C ASN A 82 2.36 -14.59 -15.01
N GLY A 83 1.36 -14.02 -15.69
CA GLY A 83 0.40 -14.83 -16.45
C GLY A 83 -0.74 -14.07 -17.10
N LYS A 84 -1.30 -14.71 -18.14
CA LYS A 84 -2.46 -14.23 -18.87
C LYS A 84 -3.73 -14.46 -18.06
N VAL A 85 -4.63 -13.47 -18.06
CA VAL A 85 -5.97 -13.58 -17.48
C VAL A 85 -6.99 -13.73 -18.61
N LEU A 86 -7.77 -14.81 -18.56
CA LEU A 86 -8.81 -15.13 -19.54
C LEU A 86 -10.19 -15.03 -18.91
N GLN A 87 -11.20 -14.75 -19.73
CA GLN A 87 -12.59 -14.87 -19.33
C GLN A 87 -13.03 -16.35 -19.34
N CYS A 88 -13.72 -16.78 -18.31
CA CYS A 88 -14.37 -18.09 -18.24
C CYS A 88 -15.77 -18.00 -17.63
N TYR A 89 -16.55 -19.07 -17.75
CA TYR A 89 -17.89 -19.18 -17.18
C TYR A 89 -18.00 -20.51 -16.41
N ASP A 90 -18.53 -20.46 -15.19
CA ASP A 90 -18.90 -21.67 -14.46
C ASP A 90 -20.02 -22.39 -15.24
N LYS A 91 -19.83 -23.68 -15.55
CA LYS A 91 -20.81 -24.43 -16.37
C LYS A 91 -22.11 -24.75 -15.64
N LYS A 92 -22.10 -24.81 -14.30
CA LYS A 92 -23.27 -25.12 -13.49
C LYS A 92 -24.12 -23.88 -13.28
N THR A 93 -23.49 -22.75 -12.96
CA THR A 93 -24.18 -21.51 -12.59
C THR A 93 -24.31 -20.52 -13.75
N GLY A 94 -23.47 -20.65 -14.78
CA GLY A 94 -23.37 -19.67 -15.87
C GLY A 94 -22.68 -18.36 -15.45
N VAL A 95 -22.19 -18.25 -14.22
CA VAL A 95 -21.57 -17.04 -13.70
C VAL A 95 -20.22 -16.80 -14.39
N LYS A 96 -20.01 -15.56 -14.81
CA LYS A 96 -18.77 -15.10 -15.44
C LYS A 96 -17.66 -14.97 -14.39
N CYS A 97 -16.48 -15.49 -14.70
CA CYS A 97 -15.31 -15.52 -13.83
C CYS A 97 -14.05 -15.08 -14.61
N ALA A 98 -12.98 -14.80 -13.88
CA ALA A 98 -11.65 -14.59 -14.44
C ALA A 98 -10.74 -15.79 -14.14
N LEU A 99 -9.99 -16.26 -15.14
CA LEU A 99 -9.02 -17.33 -15.02
C LEU A 99 -7.61 -16.79 -15.20
N LYS A 100 -6.81 -16.76 -14.14
CA LYS A 100 -5.36 -16.48 -14.23
C LYS A 100 -4.59 -17.78 -14.39
N ILE A 101 -3.68 -17.81 -15.37
CA ILE A 101 -2.87 -18.98 -15.70
C ILE A 101 -1.42 -18.70 -15.34
N LEU A 102 -0.87 -19.44 -14.37
CA LEU A 102 0.52 -19.36 -13.96
C LEU A 102 1.24 -20.68 -14.25
N TYR A 103 2.48 -20.62 -14.74
CA TYR A 103 3.34 -21.81 -14.76
C TYR A 103 3.80 -22.14 -13.34
N ASP A 104 3.72 -23.42 -12.97
CA ASP A 104 4.07 -23.87 -11.63
C ASP A 104 5.55 -23.56 -11.33
N SER A 105 5.76 -22.72 -10.33
CA SER A 105 7.06 -22.28 -9.85
C SER A 105 6.93 -21.85 -8.39
N PRO A 106 8.03 -21.79 -7.62
CA PRO A 106 7.98 -21.31 -6.24
C PRO A 106 7.38 -19.90 -6.12
N LYS A 107 7.64 -19.01 -7.10
CA LYS A 107 7.05 -17.66 -7.12
C LYS A 107 5.54 -17.70 -7.32
N ALA A 108 5.07 -18.50 -8.28
CA ALA A 108 3.64 -18.66 -8.55
C ALA A 108 2.89 -19.30 -7.37
N ARG A 109 3.49 -20.29 -6.70
CA ARG A 109 2.89 -20.92 -5.52
C ARG A 109 2.76 -19.93 -4.35
N ARG A 110 3.78 -19.10 -4.11
CA ARG A 110 3.71 -18.01 -3.11
C ARG A 110 2.63 -16.99 -3.44
N GLU A 111 2.54 -16.56 -4.70
CA GLU A 111 1.49 -15.65 -5.15
C GLU A 111 0.09 -16.22 -4.84
N VAL A 112 -0.15 -17.49 -5.19
CA VAL A 112 -1.43 -18.15 -4.91
C VAL A 112 -1.68 -18.27 -3.42
N GLU A 113 -0.68 -18.66 -2.63
CA GLU A 113 -0.80 -18.82 -1.18
C GLU A 113 -1.16 -17.51 -0.47
N LEU A 114 -0.45 -16.42 -0.78
CA LEU A 114 -0.70 -15.10 -0.20
C LEU A 114 -2.06 -14.55 -0.61
N HIS A 115 -2.46 -14.72 -1.87
CA HIS A 115 -3.77 -14.29 -2.34
C HIS A 115 -4.88 -15.14 -1.72
N CYS A 116 -4.67 -16.45 -1.50
CA CYS A 116 -5.62 -17.29 -0.76
C CYS A 116 -5.79 -16.83 0.68
N HIS A 117 -4.70 -16.45 1.35
CA HIS A 117 -4.74 -15.94 2.72
C HIS A 117 -5.50 -14.62 2.81
N ALA A 118 -5.31 -13.75 1.82
CA ALA A 118 -6.03 -12.47 1.72
C ALA A 118 -7.45 -12.58 1.14
N SER A 119 -7.83 -13.73 0.60
CA SER A 119 -9.07 -13.89 -0.15
C SER A 119 -10.29 -13.82 0.77
N GLY A 120 -11.33 -13.10 0.34
CA GLY A 120 -12.51 -12.83 1.17
C GLY A 120 -12.33 -11.65 2.13
N GLY A 121 -11.15 -11.02 2.14
CA GLY A 121 -10.92 -9.74 2.80
C GLY A 121 -11.67 -8.57 2.16
N PRO A 122 -11.85 -7.46 2.89
CA PRO A 122 -12.49 -6.26 2.36
C PRO A 122 -11.68 -5.68 1.20
N TYR A 123 -12.37 -5.36 0.10
CA TYR A 123 -11.78 -4.74 -1.09
C TYR A 123 -10.61 -5.54 -1.72
N ILE A 124 -10.51 -6.85 -1.48
CA ILE A 124 -9.56 -7.76 -2.15
C ILE A 124 -10.34 -8.67 -3.11
N VAL A 125 -9.80 -8.90 -4.32
CA VAL A 125 -10.44 -9.81 -5.28
C VAL A 125 -10.47 -11.25 -4.76
N GLN A 126 -11.63 -11.89 -4.85
CA GLN A 126 -11.87 -13.23 -4.31
C GLN A 126 -11.41 -14.33 -5.26
N ILE A 127 -10.74 -15.34 -4.71
CA ILE A 127 -10.44 -16.62 -5.34
C ILE A 127 -11.63 -17.54 -5.08
N LEU A 128 -12.20 -18.06 -6.16
CA LEU A 128 -13.34 -18.97 -6.14
C LEU A 128 -12.88 -20.43 -6.13
N ASN A 129 -11.90 -20.78 -6.97
CA ASN A 129 -11.34 -22.13 -7.04
C ASN A 129 -9.88 -22.13 -7.53
N LEU A 130 -9.17 -23.19 -7.19
CA LEU A 130 -7.81 -23.47 -7.65
C LEU A 130 -7.74 -24.82 -8.36
N TYR A 131 -6.96 -24.88 -9.44
CA TYR A 131 -6.66 -26.14 -10.14
C TYR A 131 -5.16 -26.28 -10.38
N GLU A 132 -4.66 -27.51 -10.27
CA GLU A 132 -3.33 -27.91 -10.77
C GLU A 132 -3.54 -28.78 -12.02
N ASN A 133 -3.19 -28.26 -13.18
CA ASN A 133 -3.41 -28.91 -14.48
C ASN A 133 -2.13 -28.88 -15.33
N MET A 134 -2.15 -29.59 -16.46
CA MET A 134 -1.04 -29.62 -17.43
C MET A 134 -1.41 -28.78 -18.67
N HIS A 135 -0.54 -27.86 -19.06
CA HIS A 135 -0.65 -27.08 -20.30
C HIS A 135 0.64 -27.22 -21.12
N HIS A 136 0.54 -27.77 -22.33
CA HIS A 136 1.67 -28.06 -23.22
C HIS A 136 2.82 -28.82 -22.52
N GLY A 137 2.47 -29.83 -21.71
CA GLY A 137 3.45 -30.64 -20.98
C GLY A 137 4.09 -29.97 -19.76
N LYS A 138 3.66 -28.76 -19.38
CA LYS A 138 4.10 -28.07 -18.16
C LYS A 138 2.98 -28.01 -17.13
N LYS A 139 3.33 -28.14 -15.85
CA LYS A 139 2.40 -27.91 -14.75
C LYS A 139 2.01 -26.44 -14.67
N CYS A 140 0.73 -26.18 -14.48
CA CYS A 140 0.15 -24.86 -14.34
C CYS A 140 -0.75 -24.79 -13.12
N LEU A 141 -0.70 -23.66 -12.44
CA LEU A 141 -1.64 -23.26 -11.40
C LEU A 141 -2.70 -22.39 -12.07
N LEU A 142 -3.96 -22.78 -11.95
CA LEU A 142 -5.09 -22.10 -12.55
C LEU A 142 -5.95 -21.53 -11.44
N ILE A 143 -6.11 -20.21 -11.43
CA ILE A 143 -6.78 -19.47 -10.37
C ILE A 143 -8.07 -18.91 -10.94
N ILE A 144 -9.20 -19.42 -10.45
CA ILE A 144 -10.52 -18.87 -10.78
C ILE A 144 -10.83 -17.79 -9.76
N MET A 145 -11.13 -16.59 -10.25
CA MET A 145 -11.43 -15.40 -9.44
C MET A 145 -12.78 -14.81 -9.85
N GLU A 146 -13.36 -14.00 -8.97
CA GLU A 146 -14.49 -13.16 -9.35
C GLU A 146 -14.13 -12.24 -10.54
N CYS A 147 -15.10 -11.94 -11.40
CA CYS A 147 -14.85 -11.11 -12.57
C CYS A 147 -15.01 -9.62 -12.22
N MET A 148 -14.02 -8.81 -12.59
CA MET A 148 -14.01 -7.36 -12.36
C MET A 148 -14.47 -6.63 -13.63
N GLU A 149 -15.78 -6.46 -13.78
CA GLU A 149 -16.38 -5.96 -15.03
C GLU A 149 -16.51 -4.44 -15.09
N GLY A 150 -16.26 -3.74 -13.97
CA GLY A 150 -16.41 -2.30 -13.85
C GLY A 150 -15.22 -1.47 -14.34
N GLY A 151 -14.16 -2.13 -14.82
CA GLY A 151 -12.95 -1.48 -15.31
C GLY A 151 -12.05 -0.90 -14.22
N GLU A 152 -10.96 -0.26 -14.66
CA GLU A 152 -9.97 0.39 -13.80
C GLU A 152 -10.54 1.64 -13.12
N LEU A 153 -10.00 1.97 -11.94
CA LEU A 153 -10.39 3.11 -11.13
C LEU A 153 -10.47 4.42 -11.93
N PHE A 154 -9.37 4.78 -12.61
CA PHE A 154 -9.26 6.05 -13.33
C PHE A 154 -10.06 6.08 -14.63
N SER A 155 -10.18 4.94 -15.32
CA SER A 155 -11.08 4.83 -16.48
C SER A 155 -12.53 5.08 -16.09
N ARG A 156 -12.95 4.66 -14.89
CA ARG A 156 -14.28 4.94 -14.38
C ARG A 156 -14.50 6.42 -14.06
N ILE A 157 -13.48 7.10 -13.52
CA ILE A 157 -13.54 8.55 -13.28
C ILE A 157 -13.64 9.29 -14.62
N GLN A 158 -12.82 8.92 -15.60
CA GLN A 158 -12.84 9.49 -16.95
C GLN A 158 -14.20 9.29 -17.65
N ALA A 159 -14.87 8.15 -17.44
CA ALA A 159 -16.15 7.83 -18.06
C ALA A 159 -17.36 8.62 -17.49
N ARG A 160 -17.17 9.46 -16.47
CA ARG A 160 -18.25 10.23 -15.82
C ARG A 160 -18.79 11.39 -16.65
N GLY A 161 -18.15 11.75 -17.76
CA GLY A 161 -18.54 12.89 -18.60
C GLY A 161 -18.51 14.19 -17.78
N ASP A 162 -19.61 14.96 -17.83
CA ASP A 162 -19.70 16.27 -17.17
C ASP A 162 -20.00 16.21 -15.67
N GLN A 163 -20.18 15.02 -15.09
CA GLN A 163 -20.40 14.89 -13.65
C GLN A 163 -19.08 15.15 -12.90
N ALA A 164 -19.08 16.20 -12.06
CA ALA A 164 -17.95 16.56 -11.23
C ALA A 164 -17.51 15.39 -10.33
N PHE A 165 -16.22 15.09 -10.33
CA PHE A 165 -15.58 14.25 -9.33
C PHE A 165 -15.15 15.12 -8.15
N THR A 166 -15.46 14.74 -6.92
CA THR A 166 -15.28 15.60 -5.75
C THR A 166 -14.21 15.09 -4.78
N GLU A 167 -13.66 16.00 -3.96
CA GLU A 167 -12.68 15.65 -2.93
C GLU A 167 -13.23 14.60 -1.93
N ARG A 168 -14.51 14.70 -1.58
CA ARG A 168 -15.21 13.69 -0.76
C ARG A 168 -15.19 12.30 -1.40
N GLU A 169 -15.43 12.20 -2.70
CA GLU A 169 -15.39 10.92 -3.41
C GLU A 169 -13.96 10.37 -3.47
N ALA A 170 -12.96 11.24 -3.68
CA ALA A 170 -11.55 10.85 -3.59
C ALA A 170 -11.19 10.29 -2.20
N ALA A 171 -11.69 10.91 -1.13
CA ALA A 171 -11.50 10.44 0.24
C ALA A 171 -12.15 9.07 0.49
N GLN A 172 -13.34 8.83 -0.05
CA GLN A 172 -14.01 7.52 0.03
C GLN A 172 -13.21 6.43 -0.71
N ILE A 173 -12.78 6.71 -1.94
CA ILE A 173 -11.94 5.80 -2.73
C ILE A 173 -10.65 5.48 -1.98
N MET A 174 -9.97 6.50 -1.44
CA MET A 174 -8.74 6.31 -0.68
C MET A 174 -8.95 5.51 0.61
N ARG A 175 -10.11 5.64 1.26
CA ARG A 175 -10.49 4.82 2.41
C ARG A 175 -10.73 3.36 2.02
N ASP A 176 -11.39 3.09 0.89
CA ASP A 176 -11.61 1.74 0.38
C ASP A 176 -10.27 1.05 0.06
N ILE A 177 -9.36 1.74 -0.64
CA ILE A 177 -8.00 1.23 -0.93
C ILE A 177 -7.23 1.05 0.38
N GLY A 178 -7.29 2.03 1.28
CA GLY A 178 -6.65 1.97 2.59
C GLY A 178 -7.11 0.76 3.40
N THR A 179 -8.39 0.43 3.36
CA THR A 179 -8.96 -0.73 4.06
C THR A 179 -8.40 -2.05 3.51
N ALA A 180 -8.21 -2.17 2.19
CA ALA A 180 -7.52 -3.32 1.60
C ALA A 180 -6.06 -3.43 2.09
N ILE A 181 -5.33 -2.32 2.12
CA ILE A 181 -3.91 -2.31 2.54
C ILE A 181 -3.76 -2.58 4.04
N ASP A 182 -4.64 -2.02 4.87
CA ASP A 182 -4.67 -2.25 6.32
C ASP A 182 -4.88 -3.73 6.61
N TYR A 183 -5.87 -4.34 5.96
CA TYR A 183 -6.13 -5.78 6.04
C TYR A 183 -4.90 -6.62 5.66
N LEU A 184 -4.23 -6.29 4.56
CA LEU A 184 -3.01 -7.00 4.15
C LEU A 184 -1.87 -6.81 5.16
N HIS A 185 -1.64 -5.58 5.63
CA HIS A 185 -0.56 -5.24 6.55
C HIS A 185 -0.75 -5.88 7.92
N ASP A 186 -1.98 -6.04 8.39
CA ASP A 186 -2.33 -6.76 9.62
C ASP A 186 -1.99 -8.25 9.54
N MET A 187 -2.13 -8.87 8.36
CA MET A 187 -1.68 -10.24 8.10
C MET A 187 -0.18 -10.32 7.77
N ASN A 188 0.56 -9.23 7.90
CA ASN A 188 1.97 -9.13 7.49
C ASN A 188 2.19 -9.48 6.01
N ILE A 189 1.29 -9.04 5.14
CA ILE A 189 1.45 -9.13 3.69
C ILE A 189 1.65 -7.70 3.16
N ALA A 190 2.74 -7.47 2.43
CA ALA A 190 2.88 -6.26 1.62
C ALA A 190 2.51 -6.60 0.17
N HIS A 191 1.65 -5.79 -0.45
CA HIS A 191 1.21 -6.04 -1.84
C HIS A 191 2.33 -5.69 -2.83
N ARG A 192 2.99 -4.55 -2.59
CA ARG A 192 4.12 -3.97 -3.32
C ARG A 192 3.81 -3.51 -4.75
N ASP A 193 2.71 -3.93 -5.37
CA ASP A 193 2.26 -3.50 -6.72
C ASP A 193 0.91 -2.78 -6.69
N VAL A 194 0.69 -1.90 -5.72
CA VAL A 194 -0.52 -1.07 -5.67
C VAL A 194 -0.40 0.03 -6.72
N LYS A 195 -1.26 0.00 -7.74
CA LYS A 195 -1.23 0.94 -8.87
C LYS A 195 -2.59 0.98 -9.59
N PRO A 196 -2.88 1.99 -10.41
CA PRO A 196 -4.15 2.15 -11.14
C PRO A 196 -4.68 0.88 -11.79
N GLU A 197 -3.81 0.11 -12.45
CA GLU A 197 -4.15 -1.09 -13.22
C GLU A 197 -4.59 -2.26 -12.34
N ASN A 198 -4.20 -2.24 -11.06
CA ASN A 198 -4.54 -3.26 -10.07
C ASN A 198 -5.73 -2.85 -9.18
N LEU A 199 -6.40 -1.74 -9.49
CA LEU A 199 -7.57 -1.24 -8.77
C LEU A 199 -8.79 -1.27 -9.69
N LEU A 200 -9.58 -2.35 -9.58
CA LEU A 200 -10.67 -2.65 -10.51
C LEU A 200 -12.02 -2.62 -9.80
N TYR A 201 -13.06 -2.20 -10.52
CA TYR A 201 -14.43 -2.26 -10.02
C TYR A 201 -15.10 -3.59 -10.39
N THR A 202 -15.88 -4.14 -9.46
CA THR A 202 -16.64 -5.39 -9.65
C THR A 202 -17.70 -5.28 -10.75
N SER A 203 -18.35 -4.13 -10.90
CA SER A 203 -19.42 -3.89 -11.88
C SER A 203 -19.36 -2.46 -12.41
N SER A 204 -19.77 -2.24 -13.66
CA SER A 204 -19.90 -0.91 -14.28
C SER A 204 -21.06 -0.09 -13.69
N ASN A 205 -22.03 -0.75 -13.04
CA ASN A 205 -23.15 -0.09 -12.37
C ASN A 205 -22.68 0.73 -11.16
N SER A 206 -23.47 1.72 -10.73
CA SER A 206 -23.16 2.61 -9.59
C SER A 206 -22.74 1.90 -8.29
N ASN A 207 -23.16 0.64 -8.10
CA ASN A 207 -22.90 -0.15 -6.91
C ASN A 207 -21.61 -1.00 -7.03
N GLY A 208 -20.80 -0.76 -8.06
CA GLY A 208 -19.52 -1.41 -8.22
C GLY A 208 -18.61 -1.13 -7.02
N VAL A 209 -18.13 -2.18 -6.38
CA VAL A 209 -17.13 -2.12 -5.31
C VAL A 209 -15.73 -2.15 -5.93
N LEU A 210 -14.85 -1.25 -5.50
CA LEU A 210 -13.44 -1.23 -5.89
C LEU A 210 -12.69 -2.36 -5.20
N LYS A 211 -11.83 -3.09 -5.90
CA LYS A 211 -10.99 -4.13 -5.29
C LYS A 211 -9.57 -4.11 -5.82
N LEU A 212 -8.63 -4.46 -4.95
CA LEU A 212 -7.23 -4.70 -5.27
C LEU A 212 -7.05 -6.11 -5.84
N THR A 213 -6.27 -6.20 -6.91
CA THR A 213 -5.93 -7.45 -7.62
C THR A 213 -4.41 -7.58 -7.81
N ASP A 214 -3.99 -8.76 -8.28
CA ASP A 214 -2.63 -9.12 -8.68
C ASP A 214 -1.57 -9.17 -7.57
N PHE A 215 -1.52 -10.31 -6.89
CA PHE A 215 -0.56 -10.62 -5.83
C PHE A 215 0.81 -11.07 -6.35
N GLY A 216 1.13 -10.86 -7.64
CA GLY A 216 2.37 -11.35 -8.26
C GLY A 216 3.68 -10.82 -7.65
N PHE A 217 3.61 -9.69 -6.94
CA PHE A 217 4.71 -9.14 -6.14
C PHE A 217 4.47 -9.18 -4.64
N ALA A 218 3.32 -9.69 -4.21
CA ALA A 218 2.99 -9.75 -2.79
C ALA A 218 4.03 -10.60 -2.05
N LYS A 219 4.29 -10.24 -0.80
CA LYS A 219 5.26 -10.94 0.03
C LYS A 219 4.85 -10.87 1.48
N GLU A 220 5.05 -11.97 2.19
CA GLU A 220 5.01 -11.97 3.64
C GLU A 220 6.17 -11.14 4.19
N THR A 221 5.85 -10.23 5.10
CA THR A 221 6.80 -9.29 5.67
C THR A 221 7.46 -9.87 6.90
N THR A 222 6.92 -10.89 7.56
CA THR A 222 7.60 -11.52 8.71
C THR A 222 8.85 -12.29 8.28
N LEU A 223 9.97 -12.00 8.93
CA LEU A 223 11.23 -12.72 8.83
C LEU A 223 11.04 -14.24 8.94
N HIS A 224 11.29 -14.96 7.84
CA HIS A 224 11.61 -16.38 7.88
C HIS A 224 12.94 -16.60 8.60
N ASN A 225 12.92 -16.68 9.94
CA ASN A 225 13.54 -17.75 10.74
C ASN A 225 13.21 -17.64 12.25
N PRO A 226 12.12 -18.26 12.75
CA PRO A 226 11.92 -18.52 14.18
C PRO A 226 12.52 -19.89 14.55
N LEU A 227 13.83 -20.08 14.35
CA LEU A 227 14.50 -21.12 15.12
C LEU A 227 14.84 -20.47 16.46
N GLN A 228 14.09 -20.87 17.48
CA GLN A 228 14.08 -20.40 18.87
C GLN A 228 13.04 -19.30 19.13
N THR A 229 11.95 -19.73 19.76
CA THR A 229 10.99 -18.94 20.53
C THR A 229 11.67 -17.77 21.26
N PRO A 230 11.52 -16.52 20.83
CA PRO A 230 12.09 -15.41 21.56
C PRO A 230 11.03 -14.94 22.55
N CYS A 231 11.33 -15.17 23.83
CA CYS A 231 10.71 -14.45 24.91
C CYS A 231 11.22 -12.99 24.80
N TYR A 232 10.51 -12.13 24.06
CA TYR A 232 10.98 -10.77 23.79
C TYR A 232 10.89 -9.88 25.03
N THR A 233 12.02 -9.28 25.39
CA THR A 233 12.09 -8.04 26.19
C THR A 233 12.43 -6.90 25.21
N PRO A 234 11.55 -5.91 24.99
CA PRO A 234 11.58 -5.02 23.82
C PRO A 234 12.69 -3.94 23.80
N TYR A 235 13.54 -3.84 24.83
CA TYR A 235 14.45 -2.69 24.99
C TYR A 235 15.81 -2.78 24.25
N TYR A 236 16.13 -3.89 23.57
CA TYR A 236 17.50 -4.16 23.08
C TYR A 236 17.65 -4.46 21.58
N VAL A 237 16.63 -4.21 20.75
CA VAL A 237 16.70 -4.47 19.31
C VAL A 237 17.24 -3.25 18.56
N ALA A 238 18.36 -3.40 17.87
CA ALA A 238 18.97 -2.34 17.07
C ALA A 238 18.13 -2.04 15.79
N PRO A 239 18.09 -0.78 15.28
CA PRO A 239 17.21 -0.37 14.18
C PRO A 239 17.37 -1.18 12.89
N GLU A 240 18.56 -1.68 12.60
CA GLU A 240 18.89 -2.52 11.45
C GLU A 240 18.28 -3.93 11.51
N VAL A 241 17.93 -4.40 12.71
CA VAL A 241 17.26 -5.69 12.95
C VAL A 241 15.76 -5.59 12.64
N LEU A 242 15.19 -4.37 12.60
CA LEU A 242 13.81 -4.10 12.17
C LEU A 242 13.60 -4.16 10.64
N GLY A 243 14.66 -4.47 9.89
CA GLY A 243 14.62 -5.31 8.69
C GLY A 243 13.86 -4.84 7.43
N PRO A 244 14.04 -5.59 6.32
CA PRO A 244 13.20 -5.61 5.11
C PRO A 244 11.71 -5.27 5.23
N GLU A 245 11.09 -5.61 6.35
CA GLU A 245 9.65 -5.63 6.57
C GLU A 245 9.04 -4.23 6.46
N LYS A 246 9.69 -3.24 7.10
CA LYS A 246 9.25 -1.85 7.07
C LYS A 246 9.38 -1.26 5.66
N TYR A 247 10.40 -1.68 4.92
CA TYR A 247 10.60 -1.24 3.55
C TYR A 247 9.52 -1.79 2.60
N ASP A 248 9.18 -3.08 2.72
CA ASP A 248 8.14 -3.72 1.92
C ASP A 248 6.76 -3.03 2.15
N LYS A 249 6.31 -2.86 3.41
CA LYS A 249 5.04 -2.15 3.72
C LYS A 249 5.05 -0.67 3.30
N SER A 250 6.19 0.01 3.41
CA SER A 250 6.32 1.42 3.02
C SER A 250 6.14 1.65 1.51
N CYS A 251 6.33 0.63 0.68
CA CYS A 251 6.10 0.71 -0.77
C CYS A 251 4.61 0.87 -1.09
N ASP A 252 3.73 0.18 -0.35
CA ASP A 252 2.28 0.34 -0.47
C ASP A 252 1.86 1.77 -0.07
N MET A 253 2.45 2.29 1.01
CA MET A 253 2.16 3.66 1.49
C MET A 253 2.57 4.75 0.50
N TRP A 254 3.71 4.58 -0.18
CA TRP A 254 4.11 5.47 -1.29
C TRP A 254 3.10 5.43 -2.43
N SER A 255 2.63 4.22 -2.78
CA SER A 255 1.64 4.01 -3.83
C SER A 255 0.32 4.71 -3.51
N LEU A 256 -0.13 4.65 -2.25
CA LEU A 256 -1.29 5.42 -1.77
C LEU A 256 -1.10 6.92 -1.96
N GLY A 257 0.08 7.46 -1.66
CA GLY A 257 0.39 8.88 -1.87
C GLY A 257 0.32 9.30 -3.35
N VAL A 258 0.86 8.48 -4.25
CA VAL A 258 0.81 8.75 -5.69
C VAL A 258 -0.63 8.68 -6.21
N ILE A 259 -1.39 7.64 -5.83
CA ILE A 259 -2.79 7.49 -6.23
C ILE A 259 -3.63 8.65 -5.71
N MET A 260 -3.46 9.02 -4.44
CA MET A 260 -4.17 10.16 -3.83
C MET A 260 -3.88 11.46 -4.57
N TYR A 261 -2.61 11.72 -4.92
CA TYR A 261 -2.24 12.90 -5.70
C TYR A 261 -2.96 12.92 -7.07
N ILE A 262 -2.92 11.82 -7.81
CA ILE A 262 -3.61 11.73 -9.12
C ILE A 262 -5.13 11.87 -8.95
N LEU A 263 -5.73 11.29 -7.91
CA LEU A 263 -7.17 11.43 -7.67
C LEU A 263 -7.57 12.90 -7.47
N LEU A 264 -6.71 13.72 -6.87
CA LEU A 264 -7.03 15.12 -6.55
C LEU A 264 -6.81 16.09 -7.71
N CYS A 265 -5.90 15.80 -8.65
CA CYS A 265 -5.60 16.73 -9.75
C CYS A 265 -5.57 16.13 -11.16
N GLY A 266 -5.56 14.81 -11.31
CA GLY A 266 -5.60 14.12 -12.62
C GLY A 266 -4.23 13.83 -13.25
N PHE A 267 -3.12 14.28 -12.66
CA PHE A 267 -1.76 13.98 -13.11
C PHE A 267 -0.90 13.53 -11.91
N PRO A 268 0.16 12.73 -12.09
CA PRO A 268 0.98 12.28 -10.96
C PRO A 268 1.99 13.32 -10.49
N PRO A 269 2.50 13.19 -9.24
CA PRO A 269 3.30 14.21 -8.55
C PRO A 269 4.67 14.46 -9.18
N PHE A 270 5.21 13.47 -9.89
CA PHE A 270 6.50 13.57 -10.52
C PHE A 270 6.24 13.61 -12.02
N TYR A 271 6.15 14.82 -12.58
CA TYR A 271 6.05 15.05 -14.03
C TYR A 271 7.29 15.74 -14.58
N SER A 272 7.52 15.62 -15.89
CA SER A 272 8.62 16.27 -16.57
C SER A 272 8.12 17.45 -17.39
N ASN A 273 8.56 18.66 -17.03
CA ASN A 273 8.26 19.90 -17.76
C ASN A 273 8.78 19.88 -19.21
N THR A 274 9.57 18.87 -19.58
CA THR A 274 10.18 18.69 -20.91
C THR A 274 9.40 17.72 -21.80
N GLY A 275 8.28 17.15 -21.35
CA GLY A 275 7.44 16.25 -22.16
C GLY A 275 8.13 14.94 -22.57
N GLN A 276 9.29 14.62 -22.00
CA GLN A 276 9.96 13.35 -22.20
C GLN A 276 9.60 12.42 -21.03
N ALA A 277 8.82 11.38 -21.34
CA ALA A 277 8.77 10.18 -20.52
C ALA A 277 10.23 9.69 -20.33
N ILE A 278 10.65 9.47 -19.08
CA ILE A 278 12.02 9.05 -18.75
C ILE A 278 13.12 10.14 -18.93
N SER A 279 12.89 11.38 -18.47
CA SER A 279 14.04 12.27 -18.24
C SER A 279 14.83 11.82 -16.98
N PRO A 280 16.17 11.89 -16.97
CA PRO A 280 16.98 11.71 -15.75
C PRO A 280 16.53 12.62 -14.58
N GLY A 281 15.86 13.74 -14.90
CA GLY A 281 15.24 14.64 -13.95
C GLY A 281 14.08 14.00 -13.15
N MET A 282 13.33 13.08 -13.74
CA MET A 282 12.19 12.43 -13.07
C MET A 282 12.62 11.50 -11.92
N LYS A 283 13.52 10.55 -12.22
CA LYS A 283 14.09 9.65 -11.21
C LYS A 283 14.81 10.44 -10.12
N ARG A 284 15.43 11.56 -10.48
CA ARG A 284 16.03 12.50 -9.53
C ARG A 284 14.96 13.16 -8.64
N ARG A 285 13.85 13.65 -9.20
CA ARG A 285 12.74 14.25 -8.43
C ARG A 285 12.09 13.26 -7.47
N ILE A 286 11.84 12.01 -7.92
CA ILE A 286 11.35 10.93 -7.04
C ILE A 286 12.32 10.71 -5.88
N ARG A 287 13.61 10.56 -6.17
CA ARG A 287 14.65 10.38 -5.12
C ARG A 287 14.79 11.59 -4.20
N MET A 288 14.53 12.79 -4.71
CA MET A 288 14.60 14.03 -3.96
C MET A 288 13.27 14.41 -3.30
N GLY A 289 12.18 13.66 -3.55
CA GLY A 289 10.84 13.98 -3.03
C GLY A 289 10.29 15.31 -3.53
N GLN A 290 10.74 15.77 -4.69
CA GLN A 290 10.40 17.10 -5.21
C GLN A 290 9.17 17.02 -6.10
N TYR A 291 8.04 17.47 -5.55
CA TYR A 291 6.78 17.69 -6.24
C TYR A 291 6.11 18.94 -5.70
N GLU A 292 5.17 19.50 -6.45
CA GLU A 292 4.48 20.75 -6.13
C GLU A 292 2.97 20.55 -6.25
N TYR A 293 2.20 21.55 -5.82
CA TYR A 293 0.74 21.60 -5.91
C TYR A 293 0.34 22.75 -6.85
N PRO A 294 0.43 22.58 -8.19
CA PRO A 294 0.26 23.67 -9.13
C PRO A 294 -1.20 24.14 -9.22
N ASN A 295 -1.37 25.43 -9.49
CA ASN A 295 -2.67 26.02 -9.81
C ASN A 295 -2.98 25.86 -11.31
N PRO A 296 -4.26 25.76 -11.70
CA PRO A 296 -5.46 25.90 -10.85
C PRO A 296 -5.91 24.63 -10.12
N GLU A 297 -5.39 23.45 -10.46
CA GLU A 297 -5.96 22.17 -10.00
C GLU A 297 -5.93 21.98 -8.48
N TRP A 298 -4.92 22.55 -7.81
CA TRP A 298 -4.74 22.45 -6.36
C TRP A 298 -5.22 23.66 -5.56
N ALA A 299 -5.83 24.66 -6.22
CA ALA A 299 -6.25 25.90 -5.58
C ALA A 299 -7.31 25.66 -4.48
N ASP A 300 -8.30 24.81 -4.79
CA ASP A 300 -9.45 24.54 -3.92
C ASP A 300 -9.33 23.24 -3.10
N VAL A 301 -8.24 22.48 -3.29
CA VAL A 301 -7.97 21.25 -2.54
C VAL A 301 -7.54 21.58 -1.11
N SER A 302 -8.16 20.91 -0.14
CA SER A 302 -7.91 21.14 1.28
C SER A 302 -6.43 21.00 1.68
N GLU A 303 -6.01 21.79 2.68
CA GLU A 303 -4.65 21.70 3.21
C GLU A 303 -4.43 20.36 3.94
N GLU A 304 -5.48 19.80 4.55
CA GLU A 304 -5.48 18.49 5.17
C GLU A 304 -5.13 17.37 4.17
N ALA A 305 -5.66 17.45 2.93
CA ALA A 305 -5.31 16.50 1.88
C ALA A 305 -3.84 16.62 1.46
N LYS A 306 -3.33 17.86 1.30
CA LYS A 306 -1.92 18.14 0.96
C LYS A 306 -0.98 17.64 2.06
N GLN A 307 -1.32 17.87 3.33
CA GLN A 307 -0.55 17.36 4.47
C GLN A 307 -0.51 15.83 4.52
N LEU A 308 -1.60 15.15 4.17
CA LEU A 308 -1.63 13.69 4.10
C LEU A 308 -0.70 13.16 2.99
N ILE A 309 -0.73 13.78 1.80
CA ILE A 309 0.19 13.44 0.70
C ILE A 309 1.65 13.65 1.10
N ASN A 310 1.96 14.76 1.78
CA ASN A 310 3.31 15.06 2.27
C ASN A 310 3.86 13.94 3.18
N GLN A 311 3.01 13.34 4.01
CA GLN A 311 3.41 12.26 4.93
C GLN A 311 3.53 10.89 4.22
N LEU A 312 2.74 10.65 3.16
CA LEU A 312 2.81 9.43 2.34
C LEU A 312 4.01 9.43 1.39
N LEU A 313 4.37 10.59 0.82
CA LEU A 313 5.44 10.75 -0.17
C LEU A 313 6.79 11.16 0.44
N LYS A 314 7.00 10.88 1.73
CA LYS A 314 8.34 11.01 2.33
C LYS A 314 9.31 10.03 1.68
N THR A 315 10.48 10.53 1.30
CA THR A 315 11.53 9.76 0.63
C THR A 315 12.15 8.72 1.54
N ASP A 316 12.39 9.07 2.82
CA ASP A 316 12.82 8.11 3.83
C ASP A 316 11.67 7.16 4.21
N PRO A 317 11.77 5.84 3.91
CA PRO A 317 10.79 4.84 4.33
C PRO A 317 10.54 4.81 5.84
N ASN A 318 11.51 5.23 6.65
CA ASN A 318 11.39 5.20 8.10
C ASN A 318 10.50 6.30 8.66
N GLU A 319 10.46 7.44 7.98
CA GLU A 319 9.62 8.58 8.34
C GLU A 319 8.25 8.54 7.65
N ARG A 320 8.10 7.72 6.62
CA ARG A 320 6.86 7.58 5.85
C ARG A 320 5.72 7.09 6.73
N MET A 321 4.54 7.68 6.51
CA MET A 321 3.31 7.33 7.21
C MET A 321 3.01 5.82 7.11
N THR A 322 2.59 5.23 8.22
CA THR A 322 2.11 3.84 8.31
C THR A 322 0.61 3.75 7.99
N ILE A 323 0.13 2.55 7.65
CA ILE A 323 -1.29 2.36 7.31
C ILE A 323 -2.24 2.68 8.46
N THR A 324 -1.85 2.34 9.70
CA THR A 324 -2.63 2.68 10.90
C THR A 324 -2.74 4.20 11.09
N GLN A 325 -1.67 4.96 10.81
CA GLN A 325 -1.72 6.42 10.85
C GLN A 325 -2.60 6.98 9.73
N PHE A 326 -2.51 6.41 8.53
CA PHE A 326 -3.33 6.79 7.38
C PHE A 326 -4.83 6.59 7.66
N MET A 327 -5.22 5.41 8.15
CA MET A 327 -6.62 5.08 8.45
C MET A 327 -7.21 5.94 9.59
N ASN A 328 -6.37 6.41 10.51
CA ASN A 328 -6.77 7.32 11.59
C ASN A 328 -6.75 8.81 11.19
N HIS A 329 -6.18 9.17 10.04
CA HIS A 329 -6.14 10.56 9.59
C HIS A 329 -7.55 11.10 9.36
N PRO A 330 -7.90 12.33 9.81
CA PRO A 330 -9.26 12.85 9.71
C PRO A 330 -9.84 12.83 8.30
N TRP A 331 -9.02 13.15 7.29
CA TRP A 331 -9.41 13.11 5.88
C TRP A 331 -9.87 11.72 5.40
N ILE A 332 -9.37 10.64 6.02
CA ILE A 332 -9.74 9.25 5.70
C ILE A 332 -10.84 8.74 6.64
N ASN A 333 -10.63 8.84 7.95
CA ASN A 333 -11.54 8.31 8.97
C ASN A 333 -12.92 9.01 8.92
N GLN A 334 -12.94 10.30 8.60
CA GLN A 334 -14.13 11.12 8.50
C GLN A 334 -14.41 11.49 7.04
N SER A 335 -14.21 10.56 6.09
CA SER A 335 -14.35 10.83 4.65
C SER A 335 -15.69 11.47 4.26
N MET A 336 -16.78 11.22 5.01
CA MET A 336 -18.09 11.84 4.79
C MET A 336 -18.16 13.32 5.18
N ALA A 337 -17.28 13.78 6.07
CA ALA A 337 -17.16 15.17 6.49
C ALA A 337 -16.27 16.00 5.55
N VAL A 338 -15.50 15.34 4.67
CA VAL A 338 -14.66 16.02 3.67
C VAL A 338 -15.54 16.88 2.75
N PRO A 339 -15.10 18.11 2.39
CA PRO A 339 -15.82 18.99 1.48
C PRO A 339 -16.11 18.29 0.14
N PRO A 340 -17.31 18.45 -0.44
CA PRO A 340 -17.61 17.94 -1.77
C PRO A 340 -17.09 18.92 -2.85
N THR A 341 -15.87 19.43 -2.67
CA THR A 341 -15.24 20.38 -3.61
C THR A 341 -15.04 19.70 -4.96
N PRO A 342 -15.53 20.28 -6.06
CA PRO A 342 -15.28 19.76 -7.40
C PRO A 342 -13.78 19.74 -7.73
N LEU A 343 -13.31 18.63 -8.28
CA LEU A 343 -11.93 18.44 -8.72
C LEU A 343 -11.81 18.50 -10.23
N HIS A 344 -10.64 18.90 -10.71
CA HIS A 344 -10.31 18.97 -12.14
C HIS A 344 -9.98 17.60 -12.74
N THR A 345 -9.86 16.56 -11.92
CA THR A 345 -9.40 15.21 -12.25
C THR A 345 -10.04 14.62 -13.50
N THR A 346 -11.39 14.66 -13.60
CA THR A 346 -12.11 14.10 -14.75
C THR A 346 -11.71 14.79 -16.06
N ARG A 347 -11.59 16.13 -16.03
CA ARG A 347 -11.22 16.93 -17.20
C ARG A 347 -9.80 16.62 -17.64
N VAL A 348 -8.85 16.67 -16.71
CA VAL A 348 -7.42 16.41 -16.97
C VAL A 348 -7.20 15.00 -17.55
N LEU A 349 -7.80 13.97 -16.94
CA LEU A 349 -7.71 12.60 -17.44
C LEU A 349 -8.34 12.41 -18.83
N THR A 350 -9.29 13.26 -19.22
CA THR A 350 -9.95 13.19 -20.53
C THR A 350 -9.14 13.91 -21.60
N GLU A 351 -8.60 15.08 -21.29
CA GLU A 351 -7.77 15.88 -22.20
C GLU A 351 -6.46 15.17 -22.54
N ASP A 352 -5.79 14.58 -21.54
CA ASP A 352 -4.45 14.02 -21.66
C ASP A 352 -4.45 12.47 -21.70
N ARG A 353 -5.33 11.89 -22.53
CA ARG A 353 -5.49 10.43 -22.58
C ARG A 353 -4.23 9.67 -23.02
N GLU A 354 -3.46 10.21 -23.98
CA GLU A 354 -2.22 9.56 -24.44
C GLU A 354 -1.15 9.56 -23.34
N LEU A 355 -1.13 10.64 -22.56
CA LEU A 355 -0.19 10.82 -21.47
C LEU A 355 -0.48 9.85 -20.30
N TRP A 356 -1.73 9.41 -20.15
CA TRP A 356 -2.12 8.46 -19.10
C TRP A 356 -1.42 7.09 -19.22
N ASP A 357 -1.13 6.63 -20.44
CA ASP A 357 -0.40 5.38 -20.63
C ASP A 357 1.08 5.53 -20.19
N ASP A 358 1.69 6.70 -20.44
CA ASP A 358 3.02 7.04 -19.92
C ASP A 358 3.04 7.09 -18.39
N VAL A 359 1.99 7.65 -17.75
CA VAL A 359 1.84 7.66 -16.28
C VAL A 359 1.88 6.25 -15.71
N LYS A 360 1.13 5.33 -16.32
CA LYS A 360 1.07 3.92 -15.89
C LYS A 360 2.42 3.24 -15.98
N GLU A 361 3.13 3.43 -17.10
CA GLU A 361 4.47 2.86 -17.30
C GLU A 361 5.47 3.43 -16.28
N GLU A 362 5.45 4.75 -16.04
CA GLU A 362 6.34 5.39 -15.08
C GLU A 362 6.06 4.94 -13.64
N MET A 363 4.79 4.82 -13.25
CA MET A 363 4.43 4.30 -11.93
C MET A 363 4.91 2.86 -11.76
N THR A 364 4.72 2.00 -12.77
CA THR A 364 5.25 0.63 -12.77
C THR A 364 6.79 0.62 -12.63
N SER A 365 7.50 1.53 -13.33
CA SER A 365 8.95 1.67 -13.23
C SER A 365 9.42 2.13 -11.85
N ALA A 366 8.74 3.13 -11.27
CA ALA A 366 9.05 3.66 -9.95
C ALA A 366 8.91 2.57 -8.87
N LEU A 367 7.80 1.83 -8.89
CA LEU A 367 7.57 0.72 -7.96
C LEU A 367 8.63 -0.38 -8.10
N ALA A 368 9.06 -0.71 -9.32
CA ALA A 368 10.13 -1.69 -9.53
C ALA A 368 11.46 -1.25 -8.86
N THR A 369 11.78 0.05 -8.85
CA THR A 369 12.98 0.56 -8.16
C THR A 369 12.81 0.66 -6.64
N MET A 370 11.58 0.83 -6.17
CA MET A 370 11.25 0.92 -4.75
C MET A 370 11.06 -0.44 -4.10
N ARG A 371 11.02 -1.54 -4.84
CA ARG A 371 10.97 -2.89 -4.28
C ARG A 371 12.39 -3.42 -4.05
N VAL A 372 12.62 -4.06 -2.91
CA VAL A 372 13.80 -4.92 -2.77
C VAL A 372 13.48 -6.24 -3.47
N ASP A 373 14.19 -6.51 -4.56
CA ASP A 373 14.17 -7.81 -5.20
C ASP A 373 15.16 -8.75 -4.48
N TYR A 374 14.62 -9.65 -3.67
CA TYR A 374 15.38 -10.64 -2.91
C TYR A 374 15.90 -11.79 -3.78
N ASP A 375 15.43 -11.90 -5.04
CA ASP A 375 15.91 -12.88 -6.00
C ASP A 375 17.12 -12.35 -6.80
N GLN A 376 17.63 -11.15 -6.50
CA GLN A 376 18.85 -10.65 -7.11
C GLN A 376 20.07 -11.52 -6.78
N VAL A 377 20.87 -11.78 -7.81
CA VAL A 377 22.13 -12.51 -7.70
C VAL A 377 23.02 -11.80 -6.68
N LYS A 378 23.28 -12.47 -5.54
CA LYS A 378 24.28 -11.98 -4.59
C LYS A 378 25.64 -11.91 -5.30
N ILE A 379 26.20 -10.72 -5.37
CA ILE A 379 27.55 -10.52 -5.90
C ILE A 379 28.49 -11.32 -4.99
N LYS A 380 29.22 -12.28 -5.58
CA LYS A 380 30.23 -13.04 -4.84
C LYS A 380 31.33 -12.08 -4.38
N ASP A 381 31.94 -12.36 -3.23
CA ASP A 381 33.10 -11.61 -2.76
C ASP A 381 34.15 -11.49 -3.88
N LEU A 382 34.90 -10.39 -3.87
CA LEU A 382 35.85 -10.09 -4.93
C LEU A 382 36.85 -11.25 -5.13
N ASP A 383 37.18 -11.97 -4.06
CA ASP A 383 38.12 -13.09 -4.06
C ASP A 383 37.54 -14.34 -4.73
N THR A 384 36.25 -14.60 -4.52
CA THR A 384 35.52 -15.77 -5.06
C THR A 384 34.82 -15.49 -6.40
N SER A 385 34.77 -14.21 -6.80
CA SER A 385 34.28 -13.75 -8.10
C SER A 385 35.28 -14.04 -9.23
N SER A 386 34.78 -14.54 -10.36
CA SER A 386 35.55 -14.74 -11.59
C SER A 386 34.80 -14.15 -12.78
N ASN A 387 35.40 -13.17 -13.45
CA ASN A 387 34.91 -12.65 -14.73
C ASN A 387 36.09 -12.24 -15.63
N PRO A 388 35.89 -12.11 -16.96
CA PRO A 388 36.97 -11.84 -17.90
C PRO A 388 37.79 -10.57 -17.57
N LEU A 389 37.12 -9.52 -17.07
CA LEU A 389 37.77 -8.25 -16.72
C LEU A 389 38.61 -8.37 -15.45
N LEU A 390 38.07 -9.00 -14.40
CA LEU A 390 38.76 -9.31 -13.14
C LEU A 390 39.99 -10.18 -13.41
N ASN A 391 39.86 -11.20 -14.25
CA ASN A 391 40.96 -12.10 -14.60
C ASN A 391 42.05 -11.36 -15.39
N LYS A 392 41.69 -10.45 -16.31
CA LYS A 392 42.66 -9.60 -17.03
C LYS A 392 43.41 -8.66 -16.07
N ARG A 393 42.71 -8.07 -15.09
CA ARG A 393 43.31 -7.20 -14.06
C ARG A 393 44.21 -7.98 -13.09
N ARG A 394 43.79 -9.15 -12.61
CA ARG A 394 44.59 -10.06 -11.77
C ARG A 394 45.87 -10.50 -12.48
N LYS A 395 45.79 -10.87 -13.77
CA LYS A 395 46.98 -11.20 -14.59
C LYS A 395 47.93 -10.02 -14.75
N LYS A 396 47.41 -8.80 -14.97
CA LYS A 396 48.23 -7.58 -15.09
C LYS A 396 48.90 -7.21 -13.76
N ALA A 397 48.22 -7.38 -12.63
CA ALA A 397 48.79 -7.17 -11.30
C ALA A 397 49.88 -8.20 -10.97
N ALA A 398 49.65 -9.48 -11.28
CA ALA A 398 50.66 -10.54 -11.12
C ALA A 398 51.90 -10.34 -12.01
N ALA A 399 51.73 -9.81 -13.22
CA ALA A 399 52.83 -9.46 -14.10
C ALA A 399 53.68 -8.29 -13.58
N ARG A 400 53.05 -7.30 -12.93
CA ARG A 400 53.75 -6.17 -12.29
C ARG A 400 54.48 -6.56 -10.99
N GLY A 401 53.94 -7.52 -10.24
CA GLY A 401 54.60 -8.05 -9.04
C GLY A 401 55.84 -8.92 -9.35
N LYS A 402 55.98 -9.44 -10.57
CA LYS A 402 57.14 -10.24 -11.01
C LYS A 402 58.28 -9.41 -11.62
N SER A 403 58.08 -8.11 -11.84
CA SER A 403 59.07 -7.24 -12.48
C SER A 403 59.81 -6.30 -11.50
N GLY A 404 59.81 -6.60 -10.21
CA GLY A 404 60.49 -5.79 -9.18
C GLY A 404 61.38 -6.62 -8.28
N SER A 405 62.59 -6.95 -8.73
CA SER A 405 63.83 -7.10 -7.93
C SER A 405 64.97 -7.59 -8.84
N PRO A 406 65.90 -6.75 -9.33
CA PRO A 406 67.25 -7.20 -9.56
C PRO A 406 67.97 -7.21 -8.21
N VAL A 407 68.33 -8.40 -7.77
CA VAL A 407 69.30 -8.60 -6.69
C VAL A 407 70.63 -8.02 -7.18
N CYS A 408 71.03 -6.88 -6.63
CA CYS A 408 72.43 -6.44 -6.68
C CYS A 408 73.24 -7.43 -5.84
N ASN A 409 74.08 -8.22 -6.49
CA ASN A 409 75.15 -8.98 -5.84
C ASN A 409 76.49 -8.48 -6.40
N ASN A 410 77.40 -8.22 -5.47
CA ASN A 410 78.71 -7.59 -5.62
C ASN A 410 79.63 -8.21 -6.70
N GLN A 411 80.37 -7.34 -7.40
CA GLN A 411 81.84 -7.33 -7.40
C GLN A 411 82.39 -6.01 -7.91
#